data_AF-A0A1G7WLX3-F1
#
_entry.id   AF-A0A1G7WLX3-F1
#
_cell.length_a   1.000
_cell.length_b   1.000
_cell.length_c   1.000
_cell.angle_alpha   90.00
_cell.angle_beta   90.00
_cell.angle_gamma   90.00
#
_symmetry.space_group_name_H-M   'P 1'
#
loop_
_entity.id
_entity.type
_entity.pdbx_description
1 polymer ?
#
loop_
_entity_poly.entity_id
_entity_poly.type
_entity_poly.pdbx_seq_one_letter_code
_entity_poly.pdbx_strand_id
1 'polypeptide(L)'
;MKEIRLYGVMMKAHRLFHINKHLSDWDLSPVEGKGLYVRRNENYGHIEIKIYKSLEYDTKMIWNLNSDQLPDEWGAKEAGEHALRFFISYLEGIRGEDIPLIFEVIGGSYHPVDSKARNYTTATIYAIVDCFAKNVIEFRSHRLIKKNIY
;
A
#
# COMPACT_ATOMS: atom_id res chain seq x y z
N MET A 1 19.89 -15.42 5.30
CA MET A 1 19.36 -14.10 4.88
C MET A 1 18.61 -14.10 3.54
N LYS A 2 19.01 -14.88 2.52
CA LYS A 2 18.30 -14.94 1.22
C LYS A 2 16.89 -15.56 1.28
N GLU A 3 16.68 -16.63 2.06
CA GLU A 3 15.37 -17.29 2.19
C GLU A 3 14.28 -16.39 2.79
N ILE A 4 14.61 -15.59 3.80
CA ILE A 4 13.66 -14.65 4.44
C ILE A 4 13.17 -13.60 3.42
N ARG A 5 14.03 -13.16 2.49
CA ARG A 5 13.64 -12.25 1.40
C ARG A 5 12.71 -12.94 0.40
N LEU A 6 13.00 -14.18 0.02
CA LEU A 6 12.15 -14.95 -0.91
C LEU A 6 10.75 -15.15 -0.34
N TYR A 7 10.64 -15.56 0.93
CA TYR A 7 9.36 -15.74 1.60
C TYR A 7 8.53 -14.45 1.63
N GLY A 8 9.15 -13.31 1.91
CA GLY A 8 8.48 -12.02 1.89
C GLY A 8 7.94 -11.64 0.50
N VAL A 9 8.69 -11.93 -0.56
CA VAL A 9 8.26 -11.72 -1.96
C VAL A 9 7.09 -12.63 -2.31
N MET A 10 7.17 -13.92 -1.98
CA MET A 10 6.10 -14.89 -2.23
C MET A 10 4.79 -14.50 -1.53
N MET A 11 4.85 -14.03 -0.28
CA MET A 11 3.66 -13.59 0.47
C MET A 11 2.99 -12.37 -0.16
N LYS A 12 3.77 -11.43 -0.73
CA LYS A 12 3.21 -10.28 -1.46
C LYS A 12 2.59 -10.73 -2.79
N ALA A 13 3.30 -11.55 -3.56
CA ALA A 13 2.81 -12.10 -4.83
C ALA A 13 1.50 -12.88 -4.64
N HIS A 14 1.43 -13.76 -3.63
CA HIS A 14 0.21 -14.51 -3.31
C HIS A 14 -0.99 -13.59 -3.05
N ARG A 15 -0.78 -12.44 -2.40
CA ARG A 15 -1.87 -11.48 -2.13
C ARG A 15 -2.33 -10.78 -3.40
N LEU A 16 -1.40 -10.37 -4.26
CA LEU A 16 -1.73 -9.74 -5.54
C LEU A 16 -2.32 -10.74 -6.54
N PHE A 17 -2.00 -12.03 -6.44
CA PHE A 17 -2.54 -13.06 -7.32
C PHE A 17 -4.07 -13.05 -7.40
N HIS A 18 -4.74 -12.81 -6.27
CA HIS A 18 -6.21 -12.74 -6.22
C HIS A 18 -6.81 -11.61 -7.04
N ILE A 19 -6.03 -10.57 -7.37
CA ILE A 19 -6.47 -9.43 -8.18
C ILE A 19 -5.93 -9.48 -9.62
N ASN A 20 -5.24 -10.54 -10.03
CA ASN A 20 -4.62 -10.62 -11.36
C ASN A 20 -5.58 -10.35 -12.50
N LYS A 21 -6.80 -10.91 -12.44
CA LYS A 21 -7.81 -10.67 -13.45
C LYS A 21 -8.18 -9.18 -13.52
N HIS A 22 -8.41 -8.55 -12.37
CA HIS A 22 -8.68 -7.11 -12.32
C HIS A 22 -7.51 -6.29 -12.87
N LEU A 23 -6.27 -6.66 -12.58
CA LEU A 23 -5.09 -5.96 -13.08
C LEU A 23 -4.93 -6.09 -14.61
N SER A 24 -5.22 -7.27 -15.15
CA SER A 24 -5.20 -7.54 -16.60
C SER A 24 -6.29 -6.75 -17.33
N ASP A 25 -7.48 -6.66 -16.74
CA ASP A 25 -8.66 -6.04 -17.35
C ASP A 25 -8.78 -4.53 -17.04
N TRP A 26 -7.88 -3.99 -16.20
CA TRP A 26 -7.96 -2.59 -15.75
C TRP A 26 -7.74 -1.61 -16.91
N ASP A 27 -8.71 -0.72 -17.11
CA ASP A 27 -8.69 0.35 -18.11
C ASP A 27 -7.81 1.56 -17.73
N LEU A 28 -7.07 1.47 -16.63
CA LEU A 28 -6.26 2.53 -16.05
C LEU A 28 -7.07 3.72 -15.50
N SER A 29 -8.38 3.54 -15.30
CA SER A 29 -9.21 4.51 -14.57
C SER A 29 -8.73 4.66 -13.12
N PRO A 30 -8.87 5.85 -12.50
CA PRO A 30 -8.44 6.06 -11.13
C PRO A 30 -9.11 5.08 -10.15
N VAL A 31 -8.31 4.46 -9.30
CA VAL A 31 -8.77 3.55 -8.24
C VAL A 31 -8.26 4.00 -6.89
N GLU A 32 -9.08 3.83 -5.86
CA GLU A 32 -8.76 4.20 -4.48
C GLU A 32 -8.90 2.98 -3.58
N GLY A 33 -8.06 2.86 -2.56
CA GLY A 33 -8.05 1.71 -1.67
C GLY A 33 -7.39 2.01 -0.34
N LYS A 34 -7.76 1.23 0.67
CA LYS A 34 -7.23 1.39 2.03
C LYS A 34 -6.79 0.06 2.62
N GLY A 35 -5.72 0.12 3.40
CA GLY A 35 -5.10 -1.05 3.97
C GLY A 35 -4.73 -0.82 5.42
N LEU A 36 -5.13 -1.76 6.27
CA LEU A 36 -4.77 -1.79 7.68
C LEU A 36 -4.13 -3.13 8.03
N TYR A 37 -2.88 -3.09 8.49
CA TYR A 37 -2.21 -4.27 9.02
C TYR A 37 -1.98 -4.10 10.52
N VAL A 38 -2.46 -5.05 11.31
CA VAL A 38 -2.31 -5.06 12.79
C VAL A 38 -1.49 -6.28 13.19
N ARG A 39 -0.38 -6.07 13.90
CA ARG A 39 0.44 -7.15 14.45
C ARG A 39 0.19 -7.29 15.95
N ARG A 40 -0.31 -8.46 16.37
CA ARG A 40 -0.44 -8.90 17.77
C ARG A 40 -0.95 -7.80 18.73
N ASN A 41 -2.01 -7.10 18.30
CA ASN A 41 -2.82 -6.17 19.10
C ASN A 41 -2.25 -4.80 19.47
N GLU A 42 -0.99 -4.50 19.20
CA GLU A 42 -0.39 -3.23 19.65
C GLU A 42 0.00 -2.33 18.48
N ASN A 43 0.63 -2.88 17.43
CA ASN A 43 1.22 -2.03 16.39
C ASN A 43 0.50 -2.23 15.07
N TYR A 44 0.18 -1.12 14.40
CA TYR A 44 -0.46 -1.16 13.11
C TYR A 44 0.22 -0.25 12.09
N GLY A 45 -0.02 -0.55 10.82
CA GLY A 45 0.23 0.38 9.70
C GLY A 45 -1.08 0.61 8.97
N HIS A 46 -1.42 1.87 8.73
CA HIS A 46 -2.60 2.28 7.98
C HIS A 46 -2.18 3.18 6.82
N ILE A 47 -2.63 2.84 5.62
CA ILE A 47 -2.37 3.60 4.40
C ILE A 47 -3.65 3.63 3.56
N GLU A 48 -3.99 4.80 3.03
CA GLU A 48 -4.99 5.00 1.98
C GLU A 48 -4.29 5.54 0.74
N ILE A 49 -4.56 4.93 -0.41
CA ILE A 49 -3.91 5.28 -1.68
C ILE A 49 -4.94 5.52 -2.76
N LYS A 50 -4.53 6.36 -3.71
CA LYS A 50 -5.14 6.53 -5.01
C LYS A 50 -4.11 6.20 -6.09
N ILE A 51 -4.49 5.40 -7.07
CA ILE A 51 -3.66 4.99 -8.20
C ILE A 51 -4.31 5.49 -9.48
N TYR A 52 -3.55 6.15 -10.34
CA TYR A 52 -4.02 6.62 -11.64
C TYR A 52 -2.87 6.69 -12.64
N LYS A 53 -3.20 6.68 -13.93
CA LYS A 53 -2.21 6.81 -15.01
C LYS A 53 -1.50 8.17 -14.95
N SER A 54 -0.18 8.17 -15.12
CA SER A 54 0.56 9.42 -15.29
C SER A 54 0.33 10.03 -16.68
N LEU A 55 0.26 11.36 -16.71
CA LEU A 55 0.21 12.15 -17.95
C LEU A 55 1.62 12.54 -18.45
N GLU A 56 2.64 12.44 -17.60
CA GLU A 56 4.01 12.89 -17.87
C GLU A 56 4.96 11.71 -18.21
N TYR A 57 4.40 10.51 -18.46
CA TYR A 57 5.16 9.28 -18.75
C TYR A 57 6.17 8.89 -17.66
N ASP A 58 5.86 9.22 -16.42
CA ASP A 58 6.68 8.89 -15.27
C ASP A 58 5.89 8.17 -14.18
N THR A 59 6.60 7.39 -13.38
CA THR A 59 6.04 6.74 -12.20
C THR A 59 6.51 7.46 -10.96
N LYS A 60 5.56 8.03 -10.20
CA LYS A 60 5.86 8.84 -9.02
C LYS A 60 4.97 8.44 -7.85
N MET A 61 5.50 8.64 -6.65
CA MET A 61 4.76 8.55 -5.40
C MET A 61 4.58 9.95 -4.82
N ILE A 62 3.33 10.35 -4.62
CA ILE A 62 2.98 11.64 -4.03
C ILE A 62 2.51 11.38 -2.60
N TRP A 63 3.14 12.05 -1.65
CA TRP A 63 2.76 12.00 -0.24
C TRP A 63 1.92 13.22 0.08
N ASN A 64 0.60 13.11 -0.10
CA ASN A 64 -0.33 14.18 0.17
C ASN A 64 -0.90 14.05 1.59
N LEU A 65 0.01 14.04 2.56
CA LEU A 65 -0.31 13.91 3.98
C LEU A 65 0.23 15.13 4.74
N ASN A 66 -0.53 15.56 5.75
CA ASN A 66 0.02 16.45 6.77
C ASN A 66 1.01 15.65 7.63
N SER A 67 2.11 16.28 8.06
CA SER A 67 3.15 15.66 8.91
C SER A 67 2.60 14.96 10.16
N ASP A 68 1.46 15.43 10.66
CA ASP A 68 0.81 14.91 11.86
C ASP A 68 0.04 13.59 11.64
N GLN A 69 -0.28 13.25 10.39
CA GLN A 69 -1.05 12.05 10.03
C GLN A 69 -0.14 10.82 9.95
N LEU A 70 1.08 10.99 9.45
CA LEU A 70 2.04 9.90 9.28
C LEU A 70 3.48 10.43 9.30
N PRO A 71 4.12 10.51 10.48
CA PRO A 71 5.51 10.98 10.58
C PRO A 71 6.44 10.02 9.84
N ASP A 72 7.35 10.56 9.04
CA ASP A 72 8.29 9.76 8.24
C ASP A 72 9.34 9.02 9.09
N GLU A 73 9.53 9.47 10.34
CA GLU A 73 10.44 8.88 11.33
C GLU A 73 10.22 7.38 11.58
N TRP A 74 9.01 6.88 11.26
CA TRP A 74 8.65 5.46 11.43
C TRP A 74 8.94 4.59 10.19
N GLY A 75 9.59 5.15 9.17
CA GLY A 75 9.96 4.48 7.92
C GLY A 75 8.76 4.12 7.05
N ALA A 76 7.64 4.83 7.21
CA ALA A 76 6.44 4.58 6.44
C ALA A 76 6.63 4.92 4.96
N LYS A 77 7.41 5.96 4.66
CA LYS A 77 7.70 6.37 3.29
C LYS A 77 8.47 5.32 2.52
N GLU A 78 9.64 4.97 3.03
CA GLU A 78 10.49 3.92 2.47
C GLU A 78 9.72 2.60 2.30
N ALA A 79 8.94 2.22 3.32
CA ALA A 79 8.16 1.00 3.30
C ALA A 79 7.04 0.98 2.25
N GLY A 80 6.39 2.12 2.04
CA GLY A 80 5.38 2.34 1.01
C GLY A 80 6.00 2.29 -0.38
N GLU A 81 7.07 3.06 -0.60
CA GLU A 81 7.81 3.07 -1.87
C GLU A 81 8.29 1.66 -2.27
N HIS A 82 8.81 0.88 -1.31
CA HIS A 82 9.22 -0.50 -1.57
C HIS A 82 8.04 -1.42 -1.92
N ALA A 83 6.85 -1.23 -1.34
CA ALA A 83 5.66 -1.98 -1.71
C ALA A 83 5.16 -1.62 -3.11
N LEU A 84 5.20 -0.33 -3.46
CA LEU A 84 4.75 0.16 -4.77
C LEU A 84 5.70 -0.27 -5.89
N ARG A 85 7.02 -0.18 -5.70
CA ARG A 85 8.00 -0.71 -6.66
C ARG A 85 7.75 -2.18 -6.98
N PHE A 86 7.45 -2.98 -5.95
CA PHE A 86 7.08 -4.37 -6.16
C PHE A 86 5.79 -4.53 -6.97
N PHE A 87 4.77 -3.72 -6.68
CA PHE A 87 3.50 -3.74 -7.42
C PHE A 87 3.67 -3.34 -8.89
N ILE A 88 4.48 -2.33 -9.19
CA ILE A 88 4.78 -1.89 -10.57
C ILE A 88 5.37 -3.05 -11.36
N SER A 89 6.47 -3.65 -10.87
CA SER A 89 7.09 -4.80 -11.55
C SER A 89 6.15 -6.01 -11.68
N TYR A 90 5.24 -6.18 -10.70
CA TYR A 90 4.22 -7.23 -10.76
C TYR A 90 3.17 -6.95 -11.85
N LEU A 91 2.70 -5.71 -11.96
CA LEU A 91 1.73 -5.27 -12.97
C LEU A 91 2.32 -5.34 -14.38
N GLU A 92 3.55 -4.84 -14.56
CA GLU A 92 4.31 -4.94 -15.81
C GLU A 92 4.46 -6.41 -16.24
N GLY A 93 4.74 -7.31 -15.29
CA GLY A 93 4.82 -8.75 -15.55
C GLY A 93 3.49 -9.38 -15.99
N ILE A 94 2.35 -8.83 -15.55
CA ILE A 94 1.01 -9.30 -15.95
C ILE A 94 0.63 -8.76 -17.33
N ARG A 95 0.86 -7.47 -17.58
CA ARG A 95 0.39 -6.79 -18.79
C ARG A 95 1.38 -6.83 -19.94
N GLY A 96 2.65 -7.11 -19.66
CA GLY A 96 3.71 -7.16 -20.66
C GLY A 96 4.11 -5.79 -21.22
N GLU A 97 3.74 -4.71 -20.53
CA GLU A 97 4.02 -3.32 -20.92
C GLU A 97 4.41 -2.47 -19.70
N ASP A 98 5.20 -1.42 -19.94
CA ASP A 98 5.48 -0.39 -18.94
C ASP A 98 4.28 0.56 -18.83
N ILE A 99 3.81 0.78 -17.61
CA ILE A 99 2.63 1.57 -17.32
C ILE A 99 3.02 2.64 -16.32
N PRO A 100 3.22 3.89 -16.78
CA PRO A 100 3.56 4.98 -15.89
C PRO A 100 2.35 5.32 -15.01
N LEU A 101 2.53 5.20 -13.69
CA LEU A 101 1.47 5.37 -12.69
C LEU A 101 1.85 6.40 -11.64
N ILE A 102 0.87 7.19 -11.21
CA ILE A 102 0.97 7.99 -10.02
C ILE A 102 0.30 7.26 -8.86
N PHE A 103 1.03 7.19 -7.74
CA PHE A 103 0.55 6.67 -6.48
C PHE A 103 0.45 7.82 -5.49
N GLU A 104 -0.76 8.31 -5.25
CA GLU A 104 -1.03 9.36 -4.27
C GLU A 104 -1.44 8.72 -2.94
N VAL A 105 -0.65 8.95 -1.89
CA VAL A 105 -1.04 8.61 -0.52
C VAL A 105 -1.92 9.74 0.00
N ILE A 106 -3.21 9.46 0.11
CA ILE A 106 -4.27 10.42 0.47
C ILE A 106 -4.68 10.32 1.95
N GLY A 107 -4.23 9.27 2.64
CA GLY A 107 -4.54 9.05 4.04
C GLY A 107 -3.57 8.07 4.68
N GLY A 108 -3.41 8.18 6.00
CA GLY A 108 -2.52 7.33 6.76
C GLY A 108 -2.72 7.54 8.25
N SER A 109 -2.39 6.52 9.03
CA SER A 109 -2.27 6.67 10.48
C SER A 109 -1.30 5.66 11.06
N TYR A 110 -0.85 5.91 12.29
CA TYR A 110 0.20 5.14 12.93
C TYR A 110 -0.11 4.89 14.41
N HIS A 111 0.51 3.83 14.95
CA HIS A 111 0.58 3.64 16.40
C HIS A 111 1.83 4.38 16.94
N PRO A 112 1.69 5.33 17.90
CA PRO A 112 2.77 6.25 18.28
C PRO A 112 3.94 5.60 19.02
N VAL A 113 3.75 4.43 19.62
CA VAL A 113 4.76 3.82 20.50
C VAL A 113 5.70 2.85 19.75
N ASP A 114 5.22 2.13 18.73
CA ASP A 114 5.98 1.00 18.16
C ASP A 114 5.64 0.68 16.69
N SER A 115 5.32 1.69 15.89
CA SER A 115 5.16 1.50 14.44
C SER A 115 6.48 1.04 13.81
N LYS A 116 6.41 0.05 12.91
CA LYS A 116 7.59 -0.49 12.20
C LYS A 116 7.36 -0.40 10.70
N ALA A 117 8.37 0.02 9.94
CA ALA A 117 8.37 0.09 8.48
C ALA A 117 7.65 -1.10 7.80
N ARG A 118 7.96 -2.34 8.21
CA ARG A 118 7.32 -3.57 7.66
C ARG A 118 5.79 -3.60 7.74
N ASN A 119 5.20 -2.95 8.73
CA ASN A 119 3.74 -2.89 8.90
C ASN A 119 3.14 -2.03 7.77
N TYR A 120 3.79 -0.93 7.42
CA TYR A 120 3.39 -0.08 6.30
C TYR A 120 3.56 -0.76 4.96
N THR A 121 4.66 -1.50 4.72
CA THR A 121 4.79 -2.31 3.50
C THR A 121 3.59 -3.24 3.32
N THR A 122 3.15 -3.87 4.42
CA THR A 122 2.03 -4.79 4.41
C THR A 122 0.69 -4.06 4.20
N ALA A 123 0.51 -2.92 4.87
CA ALA A 123 -0.66 -2.07 4.74
C ALA A 123 -0.80 -1.48 3.33
N THR A 124 0.30 -1.06 2.69
CA THR A 124 0.31 -0.59 1.31
C THR A 124 -0.11 -1.69 0.33
N ILE A 125 0.38 -2.92 0.49
CA ILE A 125 -0.09 -4.05 -0.32
C ILE A 125 -1.59 -4.32 -0.11
N TYR A 126 -2.08 -4.19 1.13
CA TYR A 126 -3.52 -4.31 1.39
C TYR A 126 -4.34 -3.20 0.74
N ALA A 127 -3.85 -1.95 0.76
CA ALA A 127 -4.50 -0.84 0.09
C ALA A 127 -4.57 -1.06 -1.43
N ILE A 128 -3.49 -1.56 -2.04
CA ILE A 128 -3.47 -1.95 -3.45
C ILE A 128 -4.50 -3.04 -3.74
N VAL A 129 -4.55 -4.10 -2.93
CA VAL A 129 -5.56 -5.16 -3.10
C VAL A 129 -6.98 -4.57 -3.02
N ASP A 130 -7.23 -3.69 -2.06
CA ASP A 130 -8.52 -3.04 -1.90
C ASP A 130 -8.88 -2.10 -3.08
N CYS A 131 -7.91 -1.52 -3.80
CA CYS A 131 -8.18 -0.75 -5.02
C CYS A 131 -8.94 -1.57 -6.07
N PHE A 132 -8.63 -2.86 -6.19
CA PHE A 132 -9.13 -3.73 -7.27
C PHE A 132 -10.15 -4.75 -6.79
N ALA A 133 -10.10 -5.16 -5.52
CA ALA A 133 -11.03 -6.12 -4.93
C ALA A 133 -11.38 -5.69 -3.50
N LYS A 134 -12.50 -4.96 -3.39
CA LYS A 134 -12.98 -4.40 -2.13
C LYS A 134 -13.26 -5.48 -1.09
N ASN A 135 -12.89 -5.20 0.15
CA ASN A 135 -13.20 -6.04 1.32
C ASN A 135 -12.65 -7.48 1.28
N VAL A 136 -11.75 -7.82 0.36
CA VAL A 136 -11.05 -9.12 0.38
C VAL A 136 -10.20 -9.26 1.64
N ILE A 137 -9.67 -8.14 2.12
CA ILE A 137 -8.89 -8.05 3.35
C ILE A 137 -9.67 -7.18 4.33
N GLU A 138 -10.01 -7.75 5.48
CA GLU A 138 -10.83 -7.09 6.49
C GLU A 138 -10.17 -5.79 6.99
N PHE A 139 -10.86 -4.66 6.79
CA PHE A 139 -10.43 -3.37 7.32
C PHE A 139 -10.94 -3.16 8.75
N ARG A 140 -10.07 -3.41 9.74
CA ARG A 140 -10.40 -3.33 11.18
C ARG A 140 -10.36 -1.90 11.72
N SER A 141 -11.25 -1.03 11.23
CA SER A 141 -11.29 0.40 11.58
C SER A 141 -11.29 0.70 13.09
N HIS A 142 -11.89 -0.17 13.92
CA HIS A 142 -11.90 -0.07 15.38
C HIS A 142 -10.50 -0.14 16.03
N ARG A 143 -9.46 -0.52 15.27
CA ARG A 143 -8.07 -0.57 15.72
C ARG A 143 -7.28 0.71 15.46
N LEU A 144 -7.84 1.65 14.70
CA LEU A 144 -7.19 2.92 14.44
C LEU A 144 -7.26 3.78 15.71
N ILE A 145 -6.12 4.33 16.12
CA ILE A 145 -6.11 5.36 17.16
C ILE A 145 -6.65 6.63 16.52
N LYS A 146 -7.89 7.00 16.85
CA LYS A 146 -8.39 8.35 16.56
C LYS A 146 -7.65 9.31 17.49
N LYS A 147 -6.81 10.19 16.94
CA LYS A 147 -6.45 11.40 17.69
C LYS A 147 -7.77 12.15 17.92
N ASN A 148 -8.20 12.23 19.19
CA ASN A 148 -9.20 13.22 19.57
C ASN A 148 -8.53 14.58 19.33
N ILE A 149 -8.89 15.22 18.23
CA ILE A 149 -8.59 16.63 18.02
C ILE A 149 -9.54 17.37 18.97
N TYR A 150 -9.03 17.72 20.15
CA TYR A 150 -9.62 18.76 21.01
C TYR A 150 -9.08 20.11 20.58
#